data_AF-A0A1I2DWL4-F1
#
_entry.id   AF-A0A1I2DWL4-F1
#
_cell.length_a   1.000
_cell.length_b   1.000
_cell.length_c   1.000
_cell.angle_alpha   90.00
_cell.angle_beta   90.00
_cell.angle_gamma   90.00
#
_symmetry.space_group_name_H-M   'P 1'
#
loop_
_entity.id
_entity.type
_entity.pdbx_description
1 polymer ?
#
loop_
_entity_poly.entity_id
_entity_poly.type
_entity_poly.pdbx_seq_one_letter_code
_entity_poly.pdbx_strand_id
1 'polypeptide(L)'
;MTFITLWCRSAEAAGVTPLRKFFAMLKSYRTGILNWFKHPISTGPLEGMNNKIKVLNRKVYGYRDMEFFNLKILYLHRARYAFL
;
A
#
# COMPACT_ATOMS: atom_id res chain seq x y z
N MET A 1 26.38 -9.56 -0.97
CA MET A 1 25.86 -8.43 -1.77
C MET A 1 24.55 -8.86 -2.41
N THR A 2 23.45 -8.17 -2.15
CA THR A 2 22.12 -8.55 -2.68
C THR A 2 21.91 -7.98 -4.08
N PHE A 3 21.09 -8.66 -4.91
CA PHE A 3 20.71 -8.24 -6.26
C PHE A 3 20.24 -6.77 -6.33
N ILE A 4 19.44 -6.34 -5.35
CA ILE A 4 18.95 -4.95 -5.22
C ILE A 4 20.12 -3.95 -5.12
N THR A 5 21.18 -4.29 -4.40
CA THR A 5 22.34 -3.41 -4.23
C THR A 5 23.14 -3.28 -5.53
N LEU A 6 23.24 -4.36 -6.30
CA LEU A 6 23.90 -4.37 -7.60
C LEU A 6 23.14 -3.48 -8.59
N TRP A 7 21.81 -3.63 -8.65
CA TRP A 7 20.94 -2.83 -9.51
C TRP A 7 21.00 -1.33 -9.19
N CYS A 8 20.97 -0.94 -7.90
CA CYS A 8 21.11 0.47 -7.53
C CYS A 8 22.46 1.04 -7.99
N ARG A 9 23.56 0.28 -7.86
CA ARG A 9 24.90 0.70 -8.31
C ARG A 9 24.99 0.85 -9.83
N SER A 10 24.43 -0.11 -10.59
CA SER A 10 24.40 -0.02 -12.05
C SER A 10 23.61 1.18 -12.53
N ALA A 11 22.51 1.52 -11.86
CA ALA A 11 21.71 2.67 -12.24
C ALA A 11 22.33 4.02 -11.84
N GLU A 12 23.05 4.07 -10.71
CA GLU A 12 23.89 5.21 -10.34
C GLU A 12 25.00 5.43 -11.37
N ALA A 13 25.68 4.37 -11.79
CA ALA A 13 26.72 4.42 -12.82
C ALA A 13 26.17 4.82 -14.20
N ALA A 14 24.95 4.42 -14.53
CA ALA A 14 24.27 4.78 -15.78
C ALA A 14 23.69 6.21 -15.78
N GLY A 15 23.81 6.97 -14.68
CA GLY A 15 23.36 8.37 -14.63
C GLY A 15 21.86 8.58 -14.78
N VAL A 16 21.04 7.56 -14.49
CA VAL A 16 19.58 7.59 -14.71
C VAL A 16 18.89 8.42 -13.62
N THR A 17 19.05 9.73 -13.74
CA THR A 17 18.58 10.75 -12.80
C THR A 17 17.08 10.65 -12.47
N PRO A 18 16.17 10.34 -13.42
CA PRO A 18 14.75 10.17 -13.11
C PRO A 18 14.47 9.05 -12.09
N LEU A 19 15.30 8.01 -12.06
CA LEU A 19 15.11 6.84 -11.20
C LEU A 19 15.86 6.92 -9.87
N ARG A 20 16.66 7.97 -9.63
CA ARG A 20 17.42 8.14 -8.38
C ARG A 20 16.53 8.07 -7.14
N LYS A 21 15.35 8.70 -7.17
CA LYS A 21 14.36 8.63 -6.08
C LYS A 21 13.83 7.20 -5.88
N PHE A 22 13.60 6.49 -6.98
CA PHE A 22 13.15 5.09 -6.94
C PHE A 22 14.21 4.17 -6.31
N PHE A 23 15.48 4.30 -6.68
CA PHE A 23 16.55 3.49 -6.08
C PHE A 23 16.80 3.80 -4.61
N ALA A 24 16.68 5.07 -4.20
CA ALA A 24 16.75 5.45 -2.79
C ALA A 24 15.64 4.78 -1.96
N MET A 25 14.40 4.79 -2.49
CA MET A 25 13.25 4.08 -1.91
C MET A 25 13.47 2.57 -1.90
N LEU A 26 13.94 1.97 -3.00
CA LEU A 26 14.20 0.54 -3.07
C LEU A 26 15.25 0.10 -2.02
N LYS A 27 16.27 0.92 -1.80
CA LYS A 27 17.31 0.69 -0.77
C LYS A 27 16.76 0.82 0.65
N SER A 28 15.82 1.74 0.91
CA SER A 28 15.18 1.90 2.22
C SER A 28 14.25 0.73 2.55
N TYR A 29 13.51 0.21 1.55
CA TYR A 29 12.56 -0.90 1.73
C TYR A 29 13.15 -2.30 1.52
N ARG A 30 14.46 -2.42 1.21
CA ARG A 30 15.13 -3.68 0.87
C ARG A 30 14.87 -4.82 1.87
N THR A 31 14.81 -4.50 3.16
CA THR A 31 14.59 -5.49 4.23
C THR A 31 13.19 -6.06 4.15
N GLY A 32 12.17 -5.21 3.99
CA GLY A 32 10.78 -5.65 3.82
C GLY A 32 10.57 -6.50 2.57
N ILE A 33 11.17 -6.08 1.45
CA ILE A 33 11.11 -6.82 0.17
C ILE A 33 11.74 -8.21 0.31
N LEU A 34 12.93 -8.31 0.92
CA LEU A 34 13.60 -9.60 1.13
C LEU A 34 12.88 -10.47 2.17
N ASN A 35 12.22 -9.85 3.15
CA ASN A 35 11.47 -10.58 4.17
C ASN A 35 10.22 -11.25 3.62
N TRP A 36 9.59 -10.67 2.59
CA TRP A 36 8.42 -11.26 1.94
C TRP A 36 8.70 -12.66 1.36
N PHE A 37 9.89 -12.88 0.80
CA PHE A 37 10.30 -14.20 0.28
C PHE A 37 10.42 -15.27 1.38
N LYS A 38 10.61 -14.86 2.64
CA LYS A 38 10.63 -15.77 3.80
C LYS A 38 9.24 -15.90 4.43
N HIS A 39 8.48 -14.81 4.44
CA HIS A 39 7.17 -14.70 5.06
C HIS A 39 6.21 -14.05 4.06
N PRO A 40 5.46 -14.85 3.27
CA PRO A 40 4.59 -14.34 2.22
C PRO A 40 3.31 -13.74 2.83
N ILE A 41 3.44 -12.58 3.45
CA ILE A 41 2.32 -11.79 3.94
C ILE A 41 1.80 -10.95 2.78
N SER A 42 0.52 -11.15 2.44
CA SER A 42 -0.15 -10.36 1.39
C SER A 42 -0.76 -9.09 1.98
N THR A 43 -0.57 -7.96 1.30
CA THR A 43 -1.27 -6.70 1.57
C THR A 43 -2.69 -6.68 0.98
N GLY A 44 -3.09 -7.72 0.22
CA GLY A 44 -4.37 -7.78 -0.48
C GLY A 44 -5.61 -7.54 0.40
N PRO A 45 -5.75 -8.19 1.58
CA PRO A 45 -6.87 -7.91 2.49
C PRO A 45 -6.90 -6.45 2.98
N LEU A 46 -5.73 -5.87 3.26
CA LEU A 46 -5.60 -4.48 3.70
C LEU A 46 -5.97 -3.50 2.56
N GLU A 47 -5.51 -3.78 1.35
CA GLU A 47 -5.88 -3.02 0.14
C GLU A 47 -7.39 -3.11 -0.14
N GLY A 48 -7.98 -4.29 0.02
CA GLY A 48 -9.43 -4.49 -0.07
C GLY A 48 -10.20 -3.64 0.95
N MET A 49 -9.74 -3.61 2.20
CA MET A 49 -10.32 -2.76 3.24
C MET A 49 -10.18 -1.26 2.91
N ASN A 50 -8.99 -0.83 2.45
CA ASN A 50 -8.75 0.55 2.03
C ASN A 50 -9.68 0.97 0.88
N ASN A 51 -9.90 0.08 -0.10
CA ASN A 51 -10.84 0.34 -1.19
C ASN A 51 -12.29 0.47 -0.68
N LYS A 52 -12.73 -0.39 0.25
CA LYS A 52 -14.07 -0.26 0.84
C LYS A 52 -14.25 1.06 1.59
N ILE A 53 -13.25 1.50 2.36
CA ILE A 53 -13.26 2.80 3.05
C ILE A 53 -13.30 3.94 2.04
N LYS A 54 -12.52 3.86 0.95
CA LYS A 54 -12.54 4.87 -0.13
C LYS A 54 -13.91 4.97 -0.81
N VAL A 55 -14.58 3.84 -1.04
CA VAL A 55 -15.95 3.82 -1.56
C VAL A 55 -16.93 4.42 -0.56
N LEU A 56 -16.79 4.10 0.72
CA LEU A 56 -17.62 4.69 1.77
C LEU A 56 -17.45 6.21 1.84
N ASN A 57 -16.21 6.71 1.82
CA ASN A 57 -15.90 8.14 1.77
C ASN A 57 -16.61 8.86 0.60
N ARG A 58 -16.62 8.25 -0.60
CA ARG A 58 -17.33 8.80 -1.77
C ARG A 58 -18.85 8.83 -1.63
N LYS A 59 -19.45 7.93 -0.85
CA LYS A 59 -20.90 7.94 -0.58
C LYS A 59 -21.32 8.96 0.47
N VAL A 60 -20.34 9.49 1.20
CA VAL A 60 -20.54 10.27 2.44
C VAL A 60 -20.32 11.77 2.20
N TYR A 61 -20.18 12.23 0.94
CA TYR A 61 -20.11 13.66 0.62
C TYR A 61 -21.27 14.42 1.29
N GLY A 62 -20.97 15.19 2.36
CA GLY A 62 -21.95 15.97 3.12
C GLY A 62 -22.27 15.50 4.54
N TYR A 63 -21.70 14.40 5.04
CA TYR A 63 -21.89 14.03 6.46
C TYR A 63 -21.20 15.03 7.38
N ARG A 64 -21.97 15.66 8.27
CA ARG A 64 -21.47 16.50 9.38
C ARG A 64 -21.01 15.70 10.60
N ASP A 65 -21.40 14.42 10.66
CA ASP A 65 -21.15 13.54 11.80
C ASP A 65 -20.03 12.53 11.49
N MET A 66 -18.85 12.82 12.02
CA MET A 66 -17.65 11.97 11.90
C MET A 66 -17.72 10.72 12.78
N GLU A 67 -18.50 10.75 13.86
CA GLU A 67 -18.66 9.62 14.77
C GLU A 67 -19.43 8.49 14.08
N PHE A 68 -20.52 8.84 13.39
CA PHE A 68 -21.26 7.89 12.55
C PHE A 68 -20.41 7.31 11.41
N PHE A 69 -19.52 8.12 10.83
CA PHE A 69 -18.58 7.65 9.81
C PHE A 69 -17.60 6.61 10.36
N ASN A 70 -17.04 6.85 11.56
CA ASN A 70 -16.17 5.90 12.25
C ASN A 70 -16.90 4.58 12.56
N LEU A 71 -18.15 4.65 13.02
CA LEU A 71 -18.97 3.45 13.26
C LEU A 71 -19.20 2.66 11.97
N LYS A 72 -19.42 3.32 10.83
CA LYS A 72 -19.52 2.64 9.53
C LYS A 72 -18.21 1.98 9.09
N ILE A 73 -17.05 2.60 9.38
CA ILE A 73 -15.74 1.96 9.16
C ILE A 73 -15.58 0.72 10.03
N LEU A 74 -15.95 0.80 11.31
CA LEU A 74 -15.88 -0.36 12.20
C LEU A 74 -16.82 -1.47 11.73
N TYR A 75 -17.98 -1.16 11.17
CA TYR A 75 -18.93 -2.16 10.66
C TYR A 75 -18.52 -2.79 9.30
N LEU A 76 -17.58 -2.19 8.56
CA LEU A 76 -17.20 -2.62 7.21
C LEU A 76 -16.67 -4.07 7.12
N HIS A 77 -16.16 -4.63 8.23
CA HIS A 77 -15.75 -6.04 8.30
C HIS A 77 -16.93 -7.03 8.35
N ARG A 78 -18.11 -6.58 8.81
CA ARG A 78 -19.35 -7.37 8.85
C ARG A 78 -20.21 -7.20 7.61
N ALA A 79 -20.07 -6.06 6.93
CA ALA A 79 -20.76 -5.79 5.68
C ALA A 79 -20.22 -6.66 4.54
N ARG A 80 -20.92 -7.76 4.25
CA ARG A 80 -20.77 -8.48 2.99
C ARG A 80 -21.39 -7.60 1.91
N TYR A 81 -20.56 -6.98 1.08
CA TYR A 81 -21.04 -6.47 -0.20
C TYR A 81 -21.47 -7.69 -1.02
N ALA A 82 -22.77 -7.89 -1.19
CA ALA A 82 -23.28 -8.70 -2.28
C ALA A 82 -22.85 -7.97 -3.56
N PHE A 83 -21.89 -8.53 -4.28
CA PHE A 83 -21.63 -8.10 -5.64
C PHE A 83 -22.89 -8.49 -6.43
N LEU A 84 -23.76 -7.51 -6.67
CA LEU A 84 -24.71 -7.54 -7.78
C LEU A 84 -23.91 -7.29 -9.06
#